data_AF-A0A527XFF1-F1
#
_entry.id   AF-A0A527XFF1-F1
#
_cell.length_a   1.000
_cell.length_b   1.000
_cell.length_c   1.000
_cell.angle_alpha   90.00
_cell.angle_beta   90.00
_cell.angle_gamma   90.00
#
_symmetry.space_group_name_H-M   'P 1'
#
loop_
_entity.id
_entity.type
_entity.pdbx_description
1 polymer ?
#
loop_
_entity_poly.entity_id
_entity_poly.type
_entity_poly.pdbx_seq_one_letter_code
_entity_poly.pdbx_strand_id
1 'polypeptide(L)' 'YVQPIVANPKGRDFVDFDEDLQVKDLQNATKDGYREIELVKRFTTVGMGPSQGRHSALATARIVAEATGRTVGEI' A
#
# COMPACT_ATOMS: atom_id res chain seq x y z
N TYR A 1 -18.16 -5.23 -7.93
CA TYR A 1 -17.34 -6.28 -7.30
C TYR A 1 -15.97 -5.71 -7.01
N VAL A 2 -15.54 -5.71 -5.75
CA VAL A 2 -14.21 -5.24 -5.36
C VAL A 2 -13.27 -6.45 -5.32
N GLN A 3 -12.24 -6.45 -6.17
CA GLN A 3 -11.26 -7.54 -6.24
C GLN A 3 -10.32 -7.50 -5.02
N PRO A 4 -10.02 -8.62 -4.35
CA PRO A 4 -9.05 -8.65 -3.25
C PRO A 4 -7.64 -8.31 -3.78
N ILE A 5 -6.86 -7.54 -3.02
CA ILE A 5 -5.47 -7.21 -3.38
C ILE A 5 -4.55 -8.11 -2.55
N VAL A 6 -4.04 -9.18 -3.16
CA VAL A 6 -3.26 -10.21 -2.46
C VAL A 6 -1.83 -10.20 -2.99
N ALA A 7 -0.87 -10.36 -2.09
CA ALA A 7 0.52 -10.44 -2.45
C ALA A 7 0.80 -11.71 -3.27
N ASN A 8 1.53 -11.58 -4.39
CA ASN A 8 1.91 -12.73 -5.21
C ASN A 8 3.17 -13.39 -4.61
N PRO A 9 3.19 -14.72 -4.39
CA PRO A 9 4.37 -15.41 -3.87
C PRO A 9 5.63 -15.24 -4.73
N LYS A 10 5.47 -14.98 -6.05
CA LYS A 10 6.57 -14.72 -6.98
C LYS A 10 6.93 -13.23 -7.10
N GLY A 11 6.27 -12.37 -6.33
CA GLY A 11 6.35 -10.90 -6.46
C GLY A 11 5.73 -10.37 -7.75
N ARG A 12 6.21 -9.21 -8.20
CA ARG A 12 5.75 -8.47 -9.40
C ARG A 12 4.30 -7.95 -9.32
N ASP A 13 3.74 -7.97 -8.14
CA ASP A 13 2.49 -7.38 -7.71
C ASP A 13 2.72 -5.90 -7.32
N PHE A 14 3.16 -5.11 -8.30
CA PHE A 14 3.50 -3.71 -8.10
C PHE A 14 2.26 -2.86 -7.78
N VAL A 15 2.41 -2.04 -6.75
CA VAL A 15 1.45 -1.02 -6.31
C VAL A 15 1.91 0.36 -6.78
N ASP A 16 3.22 0.62 -6.71
CA ASP A 16 3.82 1.86 -7.21
C ASP A 16 4.99 1.56 -8.15
N PHE A 17 4.82 1.95 -9.42
CA PHE A 17 5.85 1.77 -10.44
C PHE A 17 6.97 2.80 -10.36
N ASP A 18 6.77 3.96 -9.73
CA ASP A 18 7.83 4.96 -9.64
C ASP A 18 8.88 4.58 -8.59
N GLU A 19 8.44 3.88 -7.54
CA GLU A 19 9.23 3.53 -6.35
C GLU A 19 9.48 2.02 -6.23
N ASP A 20 9.10 1.23 -7.26
CA ASP A 20 9.22 -0.23 -7.31
C ASP A 20 8.57 -0.99 -6.13
N LEU A 21 7.46 -0.46 -5.60
CA LEU A 21 6.78 -1.02 -4.43
C LEU A 21 5.77 -2.09 -4.79
N GLN A 22 5.73 -3.16 -4.00
CA GLN A 22 4.79 -4.29 -4.15
C GLN A 22 3.81 -4.36 -2.97
N VAL A 23 2.76 -5.18 -3.12
CA VAL A 23 1.74 -5.38 -2.06
C VAL A 23 2.39 -5.79 -0.73
N LYS A 24 3.37 -6.69 -0.77
CA LYS A 24 4.08 -7.18 0.42
C LYS A 24 4.78 -6.07 1.20
N ASP A 25 5.26 -5.02 0.53
CA ASP A 25 6.05 -3.95 1.18
C ASP A 25 5.13 -3.10 2.06
N LEU A 26 3.92 -2.81 1.55
CA LEU A 26 2.87 -2.13 2.33
C LEU A 26 2.35 -3.01 3.48
N GLN A 27 2.13 -4.31 3.22
CA GLN A 27 1.71 -5.24 4.28
C GLN A 27 2.76 -5.37 5.39
N ASN A 28 4.04 -5.38 5.04
CA ASN A 28 5.13 -5.46 6.01
C ASN A 28 5.25 -4.15 6.80
N ALA A 29 5.16 -2.99 6.16
CA ALA A 29 5.11 -1.71 6.87
C ALA A 29 3.98 -1.67 7.91
N THR A 30 2.79 -2.17 7.55
CA THR A 30 1.69 -2.27 8.51
C THR A 30 1.99 -3.24 9.66
N LYS A 31 2.63 -4.39 9.39
CA LYS A 31 3.06 -5.35 10.42
C LYS A 31 4.13 -4.78 11.36
N ASP A 32 5.01 -3.92 10.83
CA ASP A 32 6.05 -3.24 11.60
C ASP A 32 5.49 -2.11 12.49
N GLY A 33 4.19 -1.81 12.38
CA GLY A 33 3.47 -0.87 13.25
C GLY A 33 3.08 0.45 12.59
N TYR A 34 3.39 0.66 11.31
CA TYR A 34 2.95 1.84 10.56
C TYR A 34 1.49 1.66 10.13
N ARG A 35 0.55 2.03 11.00
CA ARG A 35 -0.90 1.75 10.82
C ARG A 35 -1.72 2.90 10.25
N GLU A 36 -1.17 4.11 10.23
CA GLU A 36 -1.79 5.30 9.62
C GLU A 36 -1.25 5.50 8.21
N ILE A 37 -2.11 5.90 7.26
CA ILE A 37 -1.72 5.94 5.84
C ILE A 37 -0.55 6.90 5.58
N GLU A 38 -0.46 8.00 6.32
CA GLU A 38 0.62 8.97 6.22
C GLU A 38 1.96 8.43 6.75
N LEU A 39 1.93 7.53 7.73
CA LEU A 39 3.13 6.85 8.21
C LEU A 39 3.62 5.81 7.22
N VAL A 40 2.69 5.05 6.60
CA VAL A 40 3.02 4.09 5.54
C VAL A 40 3.67 4.80 4.37
N LYS A 41 3.08 5.90 3.87
CA LYS A 41 3.66 6.74 2.80
C LYS A 41 5.10 7.15 3.10
N ARG A 42 5.37 7.65 4.31
CA ARG A 42 6.70 8.09 4.72
C ARG A 42 7.72 6.96 4.84
N PHE A 43 7.28 5.80 5.32
CA PHE A 43 8.16 4.67 5.52
C PHE A 43 8.48 3.95 4.21
N THR A 44 7.48 3.72 3.36
CA THR A 44 7.64 2.94 2.12
C THR A 44 7.91 3.79 0.89
N THR A 45 7.86 5.12 0.98
CA THR A 45 7.92 6.09 -0.12
C THR A 45 6.77 6.01 -1.14
N VAL A 46 5.69 5.27 -0.84
CA VAL A 46 4.58 5.10 -1.79
C VAL A 46 3.92 6.44 -2.15
N GLY A 47 3.76 6.67 -3.45
CA GLY A 47 3.19 7.88 -4.02
C GLY A 47 4.12 9.10 -4.00
N MET A 48 5.38 8.95 -3.61
CA MET A 48 6.36 10.06 -3.57
C MET A 48 7.09 10.28 -4.90
N GLY A 49 6.98 9.34 -5.85
CA GLY A 49 7.55 9.45 -7.19
C GLY A 49 6.84 10.46 -8.11
N PRO A 50 7.29 10.63 -9.37
CA PRO A 50 6.78 11.65 -10.29
C PRO A 50 5.27 11.61 -10.58
N SER A 51 4.64 10.43 -10.50
CA SER A 51 3.18 10.29 -10.65
C SER A 51 2.39 10.89 -9.48
N GLN A 52 3.07 11.20 -8.37
CA GLN A 52 2.49 11.70 -7.12
C GLN A 52 1.35 10.80 -6.62
N GLY A 53 1.54 9.48 -6.73
CA GLY A 53 0.62 8.47 -6.23
C GLY A 53 -0.67 8.31 -7.02
N ARG A 54 -0.79 8.89 -8.22
CA ARG A 54 -2.03 8.83 -9.02
C ARG A 54 -2.47 7.41 -9.32
N HIS A 55 -1.54 6.47 -9.55
CA HIS A 55 -1.86 5.06 -9.77
C HIS A 55 -1.81 4.21 -8.49
N SER A 56 -1.09 4.63 -7.45
CA SER A 56 -0.83 3.81 -6.26
C SER A 56 -1.74 4.12 -5.06
N ALA A 57 -2.34 5.32 -4.98
CA ALA A 57 -3.03 5.80 -3.78
C ALA A 57 -4.21 4.92 -3.32
N LEU A 58 -5.15 4.59 -4.22
CA LEU A 58 -6.32 3.79 -3.86
C LEU A 58 -5.94 2.35 -3.49
N ALA A 59 -5.01 1.75 -4.24
CA ALA A 59 -4.50 0.42 -3.93
C ALA A 59 -3.83 0.40 -2.55
N THR A 60 -2.98 1.40 -2.28
CA THR A 60 -2.32 1.57 -0.97
C THR A 60 -3.32 1.68 0.16
N ALA A 61 -4.31 2.58 0.05
CA ALA A 61 -5.32 2.75 1.09
C ALA A 61 -6.09 1.45 1.37
N ARG A 62 -6.44 0.70 0.31
CA ARG A 62 -7.13 -0.58 0.46
C ARG A 62 -6.27 -1.65 1.13
N ILE A 63 -4.98 -1.74 0.76
CA ILE A 63 -4.04 -2.70 1.36
C ILE A 63 -3.82 -2.39 2.84
N VAL A 64 -3.63 -1.12 3.20
CA VAL A 64 -3.41 -0.69 4.58
C VAL A 64 -4.67 -0.91 5.43
N ALA A 65 -5.85 -0.58 4.89
CA ALA A 65 -7.14 -0.85 5.55
C ALA A 65 -7.32 -2.35 5.83
N GLU A 66 -7.08 -3.20 4.83
CA GLU A 66 -7.17 -4.66 4.98
C GLU A 66 -6.14 -5.19 6.00
N ALA A 67 -4.88 -4.76 5.91
CA ALA A 67 -3.81 -5.19 6.81
C ALA A 67 -3.99 -4.72 8.26
N THR A 68 -4.72 -3.63 8.48
CA THR A 68 -5.03 -3.11 9.83
C THR A 68 -6.39 -3.56 10.37
N GLY A 69 -7.22 -4.22 9.56
CA GLY A 69 -8.60 -4.58 9.93
C GLY A 69 -9.54 -3.39 10.05
N ARG A 70 -9.28 -2.30 9.32
CA ARG A 70 -10.03 -1.04 9.30
C ARG A 70 -10.68 -0.82 7.93
N THR A 71 -11.58 0.13 7.84
CA THR A 71 -12.08 0.67 6.57
C THR A 71 -11.13 1.73 6.02
N VAL A 72 -11.23 2.02 4.72
CA VAL A 72 -10.43 3.09 4.06
C VAL A 72 -10.71 4.47 4.68
N GLY A 73 -11.91 4.70 5.21
CA GLY A 73 -12.26 5.96 5.87
C GLY A 73 -11.73 6.08 7.30
N GLU A 74 -11.20 4.99 7.88
CA GLU A 74 -10.68 4.98 9.24
C GLU A 74 -9.15 5.12 9.30
N ILE A 75 -8.41 4.84 8.23
CA ILE A 75 -6.93 4.90 8.15
C ILE A 75 -6.39 6.25 7.66
#